data_AF-A0A957DCB9-F1
#
_entry.id   AF-A0A957DCB9-F1
#
_cell.length_a   1.000
_cell.length_b   1.000
_cell.length_c   1.000
_cell.angle_alpha   90.00
_cell.angle_beta   90.00
_cell.angle_gamma   90.00
#
_symmetry.space_group_name_H-M   'P 1'
#
loop_
_entity.id
_entity.type
_entity.pdbx_description
1 polymer ?
#
loop_
_entity_poly.entity_id
_entity_poly.type
_entity_poly.pdbx_seq_one_letter_code
_entity_poly.pdbx_strand_id
1 'polypeptide(L)'
;MGKEVRLFKSEERMNRPDVSAFLHQLADKLAEGQVVLRQGNEEITLQLPHSLILEIQVEDEDKKSKGMQHSLEVEIKWFDDDGQGEPLQLG
;
A
#
# COMPACT_ATOMS: atom_id res chain seq x y z
N MET A 1 21.20 -5.96 6.74
CA MET A 1 20.12 -4.95 6.82
C MET A 1 19.90 -4.41 5.41
N GLY A 2 18.67 -4.45 4.90
CA GLY A 2 18.35 -3.87 3.59
C GLY A 2 18.39 -2.33 3.64
N LYS A 3 18.53 -1.70 2.47
CA LYS A 3 18.43 -0.23 2.34
C LYS A 3 16.98 0.13 2.08
N GLU A 4 16.42 1.03 2.87
CA GLU A 4 15.07 1.58 2.66
C GLU A 4 15.16 2.89 1.87
N VAL A 5 14.27 3.06 0.89
CA VAL A 5 14.10 4.31 0.14
C VAL A 5 12.61 4.58 0.02
N ARG A 6 12.17 5.76 0.46
CA ARG A 6 10.79 6.22 0.32
C ARG A 6 10.60 6.82 -1.07
N LEU A 7 9.69 6.24 -1.86
CA LEU A 7 9.42 6.68 -3.23
C LEU A 7 8.30 7.71 -3.35
N PHE A 8 7.31 7.67 -2.45
CA PHE A 8 6.14 8.56 -2.44
C PHE A 8 5.62 8.70 -1.01
N LYS A 9 5.06 9.86 -0.65
CA LYS A 9 4.34 10.08 0.63
C LYS A 9 3.27 11.15 0.44
N SER A 10 2.05 10.85 0.90
CA SER A 10 0.98 11.83 1.09
C SER A 10 0.50 11.76 2.54
N GLU A 11 0.05 12.89 3.09
CA GLU A 11 -0.59 12.98 4.40
C GLU A 11 -1.59 14.14 4.37
N GLU A 12 -2.89 13.83 4.52
CA GLU A 12 -3.94 14.84 4.51
C GLU A 12 -5.07 14.47 5.49
N ARG A 13 -5.88 15.48 5.87
CA ARG A 13 -7.05 15.26 6.72
C ARG A 13 -8.28 15.06 5.85
N MET A 14 -8.86 13.87 5.92
CA MET A 14 -10.07 13.49 5.21
C MET A 14 -11.18 13.14 6.21
N ASN A 15 -12.43 13.32 5.81
CA ASN A 15 -13.56 12.79 6.57
C ASN A 15 -13.75 11.28 6.27
N ARG A 16 -14.53 10.59 7.10
CA ARG A 16 -14.73 9.13 6.97
C ARG A 16 -15.30 8.69 5.61
N PRO A 17 -16.34 9.34 5.04
CA PRO A 17 -16.81 9.03 3.69
C PRO A 17 -15.72 9.13 2.61
N ASP A 18 -14.90 10.18 2.64
CA ASP A 18 -13.87 10.39 1.63
C ASP A 18 -12.76 9.34 1.73
N VAL A 19 -12.36 8.95 2.96
CA VAL A 19 -11.42 7.83 3.17
C VAL A 19 -11.98 6.53 2.61
N SER A 20 -13.26 6.23 2.87
CA SER A 20 -13.90 5.02 2.35
C SER A 20 -13.94 5.01 0.82
N ALA A 21 -14.27 6.14 0.20
CA ALA A 21 -14.29 6.28 -1.25
C ALA A 21 -12.90 6.07 -1.86
N PHE A 22 -11.86 6.64 -1.23
CA PHE A 22 -10.48 6.45 -1.66
C PHE A 22 -10.04 4.99 -1.56
N LEU A 23 -10.33 4.31 -0.44
CA LEU A 23 -9.99 2.89 -0.27
C LEU A 23 -10.71 1.98 -1.27
N HIS A 24 -11.96 2.30 -1.65
CA HIS A 24 -12.65 1.58 -2.72
C HIS A 24 -11.95 1.75 -4.07
N GLN A 25 -11.58 2.98 -4.44
CA GLN A 25 -10.84 3.23 -5.68
C GLN A 25 -9.49 2.52 -5.68
N LEU A 26 -8.79 2.52 -4.55
CA LEU A 26 -7.54 1.80 -4.39
C LEU A 26 -7.77 0.29 -4.61
N ALA A 27 -8.80 -0.30 -4.01
CA ALA A 27 -9.15 -1.70 -4.21
C ALA A 27 -9.42 -2.04 -5.68
N ASP A 28 -10.14 -1.18 -6.39
CA ASP A 28 -10.38 -1.34 -7.84
C ASP A 28 -9.07 -1.33 -8.63
N LYS A 29 -8.13 -0.42 -8.29
CA LYS A 29 -6.81 -0.36 -8.94
C LYS A 29 -5.88 -1.52 -8.60
N LEU A 30 -5.95 -2.03 -7.37
CA LEU A 30 -5.28 -3.28 -6.99
C LEU A 30 -5.78 -4.45 -7.84
N ALA A 31 -7.10 -4.53 -8.08
CA ALA A 31 -7.69 -5.58 -8.93
C ALA A 31 -7.28 -5.47 -10.40
N GLU A 32 -7.01 -4.25 -10.91
CA GLU A 32 -6.45 -4.02 -12.24
C GLU A 32 -4.95 -4.38 -12.35
N GLY A 33 -4.25 -4.57 -11.22
CA GLY A 33 -2.81 -4.83 -11.18
C GLY A 33 -1.93 -3.59 -11.41
N GLN A 34 -2.53 -2.40 -11.52
CA GLN A 34 -1.80 -1.15 -11.72
C GLN A 34 -2.38 -0.04 -10.85
N VAL A 35 -1.53 0.60 -10.06
CA VAL A 35 -1.89 1.76 -9.24
C VAL A 35 -1.07 2.97 -9.68
N VAL A 36 -1.73 4.08 -9.98
CA VAL A 36 -1.06 5.37 -10.24
C VAL A 36 -1.40 6.32 -9.11
N LEU A 37 -0.40 6.73 -8.33
CA LEU A 37 -0.55 7.69 -7.25
C LEU A 37 -0.07 9.06 -7.72
N ARG A 38 -0.86 10.11 -7.44
CA ARG A 38 -0.59 11.48 -7.85
C ARG A 38 -0.90 12.46 -6.72
N GLN A 39 0.00 13.41 -6.49
CA GLN A 39 -0.24 14.55 -5.61
C GLN A 39 0.55 15.77 -6.12
N GLY A 40 -0.16 16.82 -6.52
CA GLY A 40 0.47 18.01 -7.11
C GLY A 40 1.25 17.66 -8.38
N ASN A 41 2.57 17.82 -8.33
CA ASN A 41 3.49 17.51 -9.44
C ASN A 41 4.17 16.14 -9.29
N GLU A 42 3.89 15.40 -8.22
CA GLU A 42 4.46 14.07 -7.98
C GLU A 42 3.53 13.00 -8.55
N GLU A 43 4.10 12.05 -9.28
CA GLU A 43 3.40 10.90 -9.85
C GLU A 43 4.30 9.66 -9.77
N ILE A 44 3.72 8.55 -9.32
CA ILE A 44 4.35 7.24 -9.37
C ILE A 44 3.36 6.21 -9.91
N THR A 45 3.87 5.33 -10.77
CA THR A 45 3.12 4.17 -11.28
C THR A 45 3.68 2.91 -10.66
N LEU A 46 2.82 2.12 -10.03
CA LEU A 46 3.13 0.83 -9.45
C LEU A 46 2.51 -0.25 -10.35
N GLN A 47 3.35 -1.18 -10.82
CA GLN A 47 2.91 -2.42 -11.47
C GLN A 47 2.95 -3.50 -10.41
N LEU A 48 1.80 -4.07 -10.09
CA LEU A 48 1.65 -5.02 -9.00
C LEU A 48 1.58 -6.44 -9.57
N PRO A 49 2.33 -7.39 -8.99
CA PRO A 49 2.23 -8.77 -9.41
C PRO A 49 0.93 -9.40 -8.89
N HIS A 50 0.66 -10.64 -9.30
CA HIS A 50 -0.57 -11.34 -8.89
C HIS A 50 -0.54 -11.72 -7.39
N SER A 51 0.64 -12.01 -6.85
CA SER A 51 0.80 -12.42 -5.45
C SER A 51 1.22 -11.23 -4.58
N LEU A 52 0.36 -10.88 -3.62
CA LEU A 52 0.59 -9.79 -2.68
C LEU A 52 0.59 -10.32 -1.25
N ILE A 53 1.37 -9.68 -0.38
CA ILE A 53 1.34 -9.87 1.07
C ILE A 53 0.56 -8.69 1.66
N LEU A 54 -0.51 -8.98 2.39
CA LEU A 54 -1.31 -7.98 3.10
C LEU A 54 -1.03 -8.08 4.60
N GLU A 55 -0.65 -6.96 5.21
CA GLU A 55 -0.43 -6.81 6.64
C GLU A 55 -1.36 -5.73 7.20
N ILE A 56 -1.97 -6.00 8.36
CA ILE A 56 -2.90 -5.10 9.03
C ILE A 56 -2.43 -4.94 10.48
N GLN A 57 -2.27 -3.69 10.92
CA GLN A 57 -1.80 -3.37 12.26
C GLN A 57 -2.65 -2.26 12.87
N VAL A 58 -2.91 -2.36 14.18
CA VAL A 58 -3.58 -1.32 14.95
C VAL A 58 -2.69 -0.95 16.12
N GLU A 59 -2.46 0.35 16.31
CA GLU A 59 -1.61 0.85 17.39
C GLU A 59 -2.27 1.99 18.16
N ASP A 60 -1.91 2.05 19.44
CA ASP A 60 -2.21 3.14 20.36
C ASP A 60 -0.88 3.80 20.74
N GLU A 61 -0.69 5.06 20.34
CA GLU A 61 0.51 5.83 20.65
C GLU A 61 0.18 7.04 21.53
N ASP A 62 0.74 7.09 22.74
CA ASP A 62 0.63 8.25 23.61
C ASP A 62 1.51 9.39 23.07
N LYS A 63 0.87 10.38 22.44
CA LYS A 63 1.52 11.58 21.87
C LYS A 63 1.74 12.68 22.92
N LYS A 64 1.75 12.37 24.21
CA LYS A 64 1.94 13.30 25.34
C LYS A 64 0.99 14.48 25.26
N SER A 65 1.40 15.57 24.61
CA SER A 65 0.64 16.82 24.48
C SER A 65 -0.63 16.70 23.63
N LYS A 66 -0.74 15.68 22.77
CA LYS A 66 -1.92 15.44 21.93
C LYS A 66 -2.84 14.33 22.44
N GLY A 67 -2.47 13.68 23.56
CA GLY A 67 -3.19 12.52 24.08
C GLY A 67 -2.91 11.24 23.27
N MET A 68 -3.79 10.26 23.42
CA MET A 68 -3.70 8.99 22.72
C MET A 68 -4.04 9.15 21.24
N GLN A 69 -3.14 8.73 20.37
CA GLN A 69 -3.39 8.61 18.93
C GLN A 69 -3.65 7.15 18.60
N HIS A 70 -4.71 6.89 17.84
CA HIS A 70 -5.03 5.57 17.31
C HIS A 70 -4.65 5.53 15.83
N SER A 71 -3.93 4.50 15.40
CA SER A 71 -3.64 4.23 13.99
C SER A 71 -4.15 2.85 13.58
N LEU A 72 -4.69 2.77 12.37
CA LEU A 72 -4.93 1.54 11.64
C LEU A 72 -4.06 1.61 10.39
N GLU A 73 -3.11 0.70 10.26
CA GLU A 73 -2.21 0.59 9.13
C GLU A 73 -2.62 -0.59 8.26
N VAL A 74 -2.60 -0.35 6.94
CA VAL A 74 -2.84 -1.34 5.91
C VAL A 74 -1.63 -1.31 5.00
N GLU A 75 -0.82 -2.35 5.05
CA GLU A 75 0.41 -2.45 4.27
C GLU A 75 0.31 -3.56 3.23
N ILE A 76 0.71 -3.25 2.00
CA ILE A 76 0.74 -4.18 0.88
C ILE A 76 2.18 -4.30 0.41
N LYS A 77 2.73 -5.51 0.45
CA LYS A 77 4.11 -5.82 0.05
C LYS A 77 4.09 -6.80 -1.11
N TRP A 78 5.10 -6.69 -1.97
CA TRP A 78 5.31 -7.62 -3.07
C TRP A 78 6.79 -7.73 -3.41
N PHE A 79 7.14 -8.75 -4.17
CA PHE A 79 8.46 -8.93 -4.77
C PHE A 79 8.33 -8.84 -6.30
N ASP A 80 9.43 -8.54 -6.99
CA ASP A 80 9.42 -8.46 -8.46
C ASP A 80 9.23 -9.83 -9.13
N ASP A 81 9.57 -10.91 -8.42
CA ASP A 81 9.40 -12.29 -8.86
C ASP A 81 8.34 -12.98 -7.99
N ASP A 82 7.26 -13.40 -8.63
CA ASP A 82 6.08 -13.99 -8.01
C ASP A 82 6.25 -15.48 -7.67
N GLY A 83 7.48 -16.00 -7.74
CA GLY A 83 7.76 -17.40 -7.40
C GLY A 83 6.94 -18.38 -8.25
N GLN A 84 6.58 -18.01 -9.49
CA GLN A 84 6.09 -18.97 -10.46
C GLN A 84 7.29 -19.79 -10.93
N GLY A 85 7.62 -20.83 -10.17
CA GLY A 85 8.58 -21.84 -10.62
C GLY A 85 8.13 -22.38 -11.96
N GLU A 86 9.03 -22.32 -12.95
CA GLU A 86 8.84 -22.88 -14.29
C GLU A 86 8.19 -24.27 -14.18
N PRO A 87 7.01 -24.50 -14.79
CA PRO A 87 6.39 -25.82 -14.74
C PRO A 87 7.31 -26.82 -15.43
N LEU A 88 7.52 -27.98 -14.77
CA LEU A 88 8.30 -29.08 -15.32
C LEU A 88 7.77 -29.45 -16.72
N GLN A 89 8.56 -29.17 -17.76
CA GLN A 89 8.27 -29.61 -19.11
C GLN A 89 8.90 -30.99 -19.32
N LEU A 90 8.10 -31.96 -19.74
CA LEU A 90 8.59 -33.22 -20.28
C LEU A 90 8.69 -33.09 -21.80
N GLY A 91 9.85 -33.47 -22.33
CA GLY A 91 10.05 -33.64 -23.78
C GLY A 91 9.36 -34.88 -24.32
#